data_AF-A0A1G7DL11-F1
#
_entry.id   AF-A0A1G7DL11-F1
#
_cell.length_a   1.000
_cell.length_b   1.000
_cell.length_c   1.000
_cell.angle_alpha   90.00
_cell.angle_beta   90.00
_cell.angle_gamma   90.00
#
_symmetry.space_group_name_H-M   'P 1'
#
loop_
_entity.id
_entity.type
_entity.pdbx_description
1 polymer ?
#
loop_
_entity_poly.entity_id
_entity_poly.type
_entity_poly.pdbx_seq_one_letter_code
_entity_poly.pdbx_strand_id
1 'polypeptide(L)'
;MSAEGGTKAIVAALLANTGIAISKFVAAGITGSASMLAEGVHSVADASNQVLLLIGGKASRKAASPAHPFGYGRERYIYAFIVSIVLFSIGGVYALYEGYHKLSHHGELTTPLVAVIVLVVAIILESFSLRTAVKESNAVRGKQSWVQFIKGSRSPELPVILLEDIGALVGLVLALFGVGLSWITGNIVFDALGTLSIGVLLVLIAIVLAIEIRSMLIGESATLEDIDAIKAAINEGDENSLIHLKTLHVGPDELLVAAKIGIGHSETGEQVAAEIDAAEARIRAAVPKAKLIYIEPDIPRAGA
;
A
#
# COMPACT_ATOMS: atom_id res chain seq x y z
N MET A 1 13.71 5.04 -9.40
CA MET A 1 14.29 4.09 -8.43
C MET A 1 13.23 3.42 -7.53
N SER A 2 12.01 3.95 -7.41
CA SER A 2 10.97 3.38 -6.52
C SER A 2 10.37 2.03 -6.98
N ALA A 3 10.25 1.79 -8.30
CA ALA A 3 9.67 0.54 -8.83
C ALA A 3 10.47 -0.75 -8.51
N GLU A 4 11.81 -0.66 -8.43
CA GLU A 4 12.66 -1.81 -8.07
C GLU A 4 12.60 -2.12 -6.57
N GLY A 5 12.52 -1.10 -5.72
CA GLY A 5 12.42 -1.28 -4.26
C GLY A 5 11.11 -1.94 -3.85
N GLY A 6 9.98 -1.48 -4.40
CA GLY A 6 8.67 -2.07 -4.13
C GLY A 6 8.59 -3.54 -4.52
N THR A 7 9.08 -3.90 -5.72
CA THR A 7 9.03 -5.30 -6.18
C THR A 7 9.88 -6.23 -5.30
N LYS A 8 11.07 -5.78 -4.87
CA LYS A 8 11.93 -6.56 -3.95
C LYS A 8 11.26 -6.79 -2.61
N ALA A 9 10.64 -5.75 -2.04
CA ALA A 9 9.90 -5.85 -0.78
C ALA A 9 8.72 -6.84 -0.88
N ILE A 10 7.93 -6.77 -1.96
CA ILE A 10 6.79 -7.69 -2.18
C ILE A 10 7.28 -9.14 -2.29
N VAL A 11 8.37 -9.39 -3.03
CA VAL A 11 8.94 -10.75 -3.16
C VAL A 11 9.50 -11.26 -1.84
N ALA A 12 10.17 -10.41 -1.07
CA ALA A 12 10.67 -10.78 0.26
C ALA A 12 9.52 -11.16 1.21
N ALA A 13 8.46 -10.34 1.25
CA ALA A 13 7.26 -10.60 2.03
C ALA A 13 6.56 -11.90 1.58
N LEU A 14 6.44 -12.14 0.27
CA LEU A 14 5.87 -13.38 -0.27
C LEU A 14 6.64 -14.62 0.21
N LEU A 15 7.98 -14.59 0.16
CA LEU A 15 8.81 -15.70 0.61
C LEU A 15 8.68 -15.94 2.11
N ALA A 16 8.63 -14.86 2.90
CA ALA A 16 8.42 -14.94 4.35
C ALA A 16 7.06 -15.56 4.68
N ASN A 17 5.96 -15.03 4.12
CA ASN A 17 4.60 -15.49 4.35
C ASN A 17 4.39 -16.93 3.88
N THR A 18 5.02 -17.30 2.76
CA THR A 18 5.02 -18.71 2.29
C THR A 18 5.72 -19.63 3.29
N GLY A 19 6.87 -19.21 3.85
CA GLY A 19 7.58 -19.98 4.88
C GLY A 19 6.77 -20.15 6.17
N ILE A 20 6.05 -19.10 6.59
CA ILE A 20 5.12 -19.15 7.73
C ILE A 20 3.98 -20.13 7.45
N ALA A 21 3.35 -20.03 6.27
CA ALA A 21 2.26 -20.93 5.87
C ALA A 21 2.70 -22.41 5.89
N ILE A 22 3.86 -22.73 5.31
CA ILE A 22 4.41 -24.10 5.33
C ILE A 22 4.60 -24.58 6.77
N SER A 23 5.17 -23.75 7.64
CA SER A 23 5.41 -24.10 9.05
C SER A 23 4.11 -24.41 9.79
N LYS A 24 3.06 -23.60 9.57
CA LYS A 24 1.73 -23.82 10.16
C LYS A 24 1.05 -25.09 9.64
N PHE A 25 1.13 -25.38 8.34
CA PHE A 25 0.58 -26.63 7.78
C PHE A 25 1.30 -27.87 8.29
N VAL A 26 2.63 -27.83 8.44
CA VAL A 26 3.39 -28.93 9.05
C VAL A 26 2.95 -29.15 10.49
N ALA A 27 2.82 -28.09 11.29
CA ALA A 27 2.31 -28.17 12.65
C ALA A 27 0.88 -28.75 12.67
N ALA A 28 0.04 -28.35 11.73
CA ALA A 28 -1.33 -28.86 11.61
C ALA A 28 -1.36 -30.37 11.29
N GLY A 29 -0.51 -30.84 10.37
CA GLY A 29 -0.39 -32.25 10.03
C GLY A 29 0.14 -33.12 11.18
N ILE A 30 1.10 -32.61 11.95
CA ILE A 30 1.63 -33.30 13.14
C ILE A 30 0.58 -33.41 14.25
N THR A 31 -0.23 -32.37 14.42
CA THR A 31 -1.13 -32.23 15.58
C THR A 31 -2.55 -32.71 15.30
N GLY A 32 -2.92 -32.87 14.02
CA GLY A 32 -4.29 -33.15 13.60
C GLY A 32 -5.26 -32.01 13.93
N SER A 33 -4.77 -30.83 14.31
CA SER A 33 -5.60 -29.73 14.81
C SER A 33 -6.28 -28.99 13.66
N ALA A 34 -7.61 -29.01 13.64
CA ALA A 34 -8.42 -28.23 12.71
C ALA A 34 -8.19 -26.71 12.87
N SER A 35 -7.95 -26.24 14.10
CA SER A 35 -7.59 -24.84 14.36
C SER A 35 -6.23 -24.48 13.76
N MET A 36 -5.26 -25.40 13.82
CA MET A 36 -3.94 -25.17 13.20
C MET A 36 -4.00 -25.21 11.66
N LEU A 37 -4.88 -26.04 11.09
CA LEU A 37 -5.15 -26.00 9.64
C LEU A 37 -5.75 -24.66 9.21
N ALA A 38 -6.70 -24.12 9.98
CA ALA A 38 -7.30 -22.81 9.72
C ALA A 38 -6.26 -21.68 9.77
N GLU A 39 -5.35 -21.72 10.74
CA GLU A 39 -4.19 -20.83 10.82
C GLU A 39 -3.25 -20.93 9.61
N GLY A 40 -3.03 -22.13 9.08
CA GLY A 40 -2.28 -22.35 7.84
C GLY A 40 -2.97 -21.73 6.61
N VAL A 41 -4.29 -21.87 6.51
CA VAL A 41 -5.10 -21.24 5.45
C VAL A 41 -5.04 -19.72 5.54
N HIS A 42 -5.02 -19.15 6.74
CA HIS A 42 -4.85 -17.71 6.93
C HIS A 42 -3.52 -17.21 6.34
N SER A 43 -2.41 -17.88 6.65
CA SER A 43 -1.11 -17.49 6.09
C SER A 43 -0.98 -17.71 4.58
N VAL A 44 -1.82 -18.56 3.98
CA VAL A 44 -1.96 -18.63 2.51
C VAL A 44 -2.71 -17.42 1.96
N ALA A 45 -3.74 -16.94 2.66
CA ALA A 45 -4.42 -15.71 2.29
C ALA A 45 -3.45 -14.52 2.35
N ASP A 46 -2.60 -14.45 3.37
CA ASP A 46 -1.54 -13.44 3.49
C ASP A 46 -0.58 -13.52 2.30
N ALA A 47 -0.02 -14.70 2.00
CA ALA A 47 0.84 -14.90 0.83
C ALA A 47 0.14 -14.51 -0.50
N SER A 48 -1.18 -14.71 -0.59
CA SER A 48 -1.98 -14.34 -1.75
C SER A 48 -2.07 -12.83 -1.95
N ASN A 49 -1.99 -12.02 -0.86
CA ASN A 49 -1.89 -10.56 -0.96
C ASN A 49 -0.69 -10.16 -1.82
N GLN A 50 0.49 -10.71 -1.52
CA GLN A 50 1.70 -10.36 -2.26
C GLN A 50 1.63 -10.84 -3.72
N VAL A 51 1.02 -12.00 -3.99
CA VAL A 51 0.78 -12.45 -5.37
C VAL A 51 -0.09 -11.45 -6.13
N LEU A 52 -1.17 -10.96 -5.53
CA LEU A 52 -2.04 -9.95 -6.16
C LEU A 52 -1.29 -8.64 -6.40
N LEU A 53 -0.46 -8.18 -5.47
CA LEU A 53 0.38 -7.00 -5.66
C LEU A 53 1.40 -7.18 -6.80
N LEU A 54 2.00 -8.37 -6.94
CA LEU A 54 2.89 -8.68 -8.07
C LEU A 54 2.14 -8.69 -9.41
N ILE A 55 0.93 -9.24 -9.46
CA ILE A 55 0.08 -9.22 -10.65
C ILE A 55 -0.26 -7.77 -11.01
N GLY A 56 -0.70 -6.96 -10.06
CA GLY A 56 -0.97 -5.53 -10.26
C GLY A 56 0.26 -4.77 -10.75
N GLY A 57 1.42 -5.03 -10.16
CA GLY A 57 2.70 -4.46 -10.59
C GLY A 57 3.10 -4.86 -12.01
N LYS A 58 2.77 -6.09 -12.44
CA LYS A 58 2.98 -6.55 -13.83
C LYS A 58 1.99 -5.92 -14.79
N ALA A 59 0.71 -5.90 -14.44
CA ALA A 59 -0.35 -5.30 -15.23
C ALA A 59 -0.11 -3.81 -15.45
N SER A 60 0.42 -3.11 -14.45
CA SER A 60 0.69 -1.66 -14.54
C SER A 60 1.79 -1.27 -15.52
N ARG A 61 2.64 -2.22 -15.93
CA ARG A 61 3.70 -1.99 -16.92
C ARG A 61 3.22 -2.13 -18.36
N LYS A 62 1.94 -2.47 -18.58
CA LYS A 62 1.34 -2.52 -19.91
C LYS A 62 1.35 -1.13 -20.53
N ALA A 63 1.80 -1.04 -21.79
CA ALA A 63 1.85 0.20 -22.54
C ALA A 63 0.44 0.78 -22.76
N ALA A 64 0.40 2.09 -23.04
CA ALA A 64 -0.83 2.79 -23.42
C ALA A 64 -1.49 2.15 -24.64
N SER A 65 -2.82 2.21 -24.65
CA SER A 65 -3.66 1.71 -25.75
C SER A 65 -4.72 2.75 -26.10
N PRO A 66 -5.40 2.65 -27.25
CA PRO A 66 -6.47 3.60 -27.59
C PRO A 66 -7.57 3.69 -26.53
N ALA A 67 -7.89 2.59 -25.84
CA ALA A 67 -8.86 2.57 -24.74
C ALA A 67 -8.31 3.16 -23.43
N HIS A 68 -6.98 3.15 -23.26
CA HIS A 68 -6.28 3.67 -22.07
C HIS A 68 -5.08 4.51 -22.53
N PRO A 69 -5.30 5.76 -22.98
CA PRO A 69 -4.28 6.58 -23.62
C PRO A 69 -3.15 6.99 -22.65
N PHE A 70 -3.43 6.98 -21.35
CA PHE A 70 -2.46 7.26 -20.30
C PHE A 70 -1.80 5.99 -19.72
N GLY A 71 -2.00 4.82 -20.33
CA GLY A 71 -1.43 3.57 -19.85
C GLY A 71 -2.21 2.93 -18.70
N TYR A 72 -1.57 1.94 -18.08
CA TYR A 72 -2.17 1.08 -17.05
C TYR A 72 -1.56 1.28 -15.66
N GLY A 73 -0.86 2.39 -15.42
CA GLY A 73 -0.17 2.66 -14.14
C GLY A 73 -1.05 2.48 -12.90
N ARG A 74 -2.35 2.82 -13.01
CA ARG A 74 -3.36 2.69 -11.95
C ARG A 74 -3.70 1.25 -11.56
N GLU A 75 -3.32 0.24 -12.34
CA GLU A 75 -3.53 -1.18 -11.97
C GLU A 75 -2.94 -1.51 -10.61
N ARG A 76 -1.78 -0.93 -10.24
CA ARG A 76 -1.21 -1.09 -8.89
C ARG A 76 -2.18 -0.66 -7.79
N TYR A 77 -2.87 0.46 -7.97
CA TYR A 77 -3.88 0.93 -7.02
C TYR A 77 -5.11 0.01 -6.97
N ILE A 78 -5.56 -0.49 -8.13
CA ILE A 78 -6.72 -1.40 -8.21
C ILE A 78 -6.42 -2.69 -7.45
N TYR A 79 -5.29 -3.33 -7.71
CA TYR A 79 -4.93 -4.58 -7.04
C TYR A 79 -4.68 -4.39 -5.55
N ALA A 80 -4.05 -3.28 -5.14
CA ALA A 80 -3.91 -2.95 -3.72
C ALA A 80 -5.27 -2.71 -3.05
N PHE A 81 -6.22 -2.08 -3.74
CA PHE A 81 -7.58 -1.88 -3.25
C PHE A 81 -8.34 -3.20 -3.08
N ILE A 82 -8.19 -4.12 -4.06
CA ILE A 82 -8.75 -5.47 -3.97
C ILE A 82 -8.20 -6.20 -2.75
N VAL A 83 -6.88 -6.18 -2.53
CA VAL A 83 -6.25 -6.76 -1.33
C VAL A 83 -6.86 -6.17 -0.06
N SER A 84 -6.95 -4.84 0.00
CA SER A 84 -7.42 -4.10 1.18
C SER A 84 -8.88 -4.39 1.54
N ILE A 85 -9.76 -4.48 0.54
CA ILE A 85 -11.18 -4.75 0.79
C ILE A 85 -11.45 -6.23 0.91
N VAL A 86 -10.99 -7.04 -0.05
CA VAL A 86 -11.40 -8.45 -0.14
C VAL A 86 -10.71 -9.25 0.95
N LEU A 87 -9.38 -9.20 1.04
CA LEU A 87 -8.65 -10.14 1.89
C LEU A 87 -8.73 -9.75 3.37
N PHE A 88 -8.55 -8.47 3.71
CA PHE A 88 -8.68 -8.03 5.11
C PHE A 88 -10.13 -8.02 5.61
N SER A 89 -11.12 -7.63 4.80
CA SER A 89 -12.52 -7.64 5.29
C SER A 89 -13.05 -9.06 5.44
N ILE A 90 -12.75 -9.97 4.50
CA ILE A 90 -13.16 -11.37 4.63
C ILE A 90 -12.46 -12.01 5.83
N GLY A 91 -11.15 -11.80 6.00
CA GLY A 91 -10.41 -12.30 7.17
C GLY A 91 -10.94 -11.75 8.49
N GLY A 92 -11.21 -10.44 8.55
CA GLY A 92 -11.75 -9.78 9.73
C GLY A 92 -13.16 -10.24 10.09
N VAL A 93 -14.08 -10.30 9.11
CA VAL A 93 -15.45 -10.79 9.32
C VAL A 93 -15.46 -12.25 9.72
N TYR A 94 -14.60 -13.08 9.12
CA TYR A 94 -14.45 -14.48 9.50
C TYR A 94 -13.97 -14.62 10.94
N ALA A 95 -12.95 -13.86 11.36
CA ALA A 95 -12.48 -13.86 12.74
C ALA A 95 -13.56 -13.37 13.73
N LEU A 96 -14.36 -12.36 13.36
CA LEU A 96 -15.50 -11.93 14.17
C LEU A 96 -16.55 -13.04 14.31
N TYR A 97 -16.88 -13.72 13.21
CA TYR A 97 -17.80 -14.85 13.20
C TYR A 97 -17.28 -16.00 14.09
N GLU A 98 -16.01 -16.37 13.94
CA GLU A 98 -15.37 -17.44 14.72
C GLU A 98 -15.34 -17.09 16.22
N GLY A 99 -14.97 -15.85 16.56
CA GLY A 99 -14.97 -15.37 17.93
C GLY A 99 -16.37 -15.38 18.57
N TYR A 100 -17.39 -14.96 17.82
CA TYR A 100 -18.79 -15.07 18.26
C TYR A 100 -19.24 -16.53 18.43
N HIS A 101 -18.82 -17.40 17.50
CA HIS A 101 -19.14 -18.82 17.57
C HIS A 101 -18.51 -19.48 18.79
N LYS A 102 -17.24 -19.17 19.12
CA LYS A 102 -16.55 -19.63 20.34
C LYS A 102 -17.22 -19.15 21.64
N LEU A 103 -17.79 -17.94 21.66
CA LEU A 103 -18.60 -17.47 22.80
C LEU A 103 -19.93 -18.23 22.93
N SER A 104 -20.53 -18.58 21.80
CA SER A 104 -21.87 -19.19 21.75
C SER A 104 -21.83 -20.71 21.99
N HIS A 105 -20.76 -21.38 21.56
CA HIS A 105 -20.56 -22.82 21.70
C HIS A 105 -19.25 -23.08 22.47
N HIS A 106 -19.38 -23.54 23.70
CA HIS A 106 -18.25 -23.89 24.57
C HIS A 106 -17.61 -25.19 24.07
N GLY A 107 -16.72 -25.10 23.09
CA GLY A 107 -15.82 -26.20 22.72
C GLY A 107 -14.64 -26.32 23.70
N GLU A 108 -13.97 -27.47 23.75
CA GLU A 108 -12.71 -27.58 24.48
C GLU A 108 -11.51 -27.24 23.57
N LEU A 109 -10.50 -26.55 24.12
CA LEU A 109 -9.21 -26.37 23.45
C LEU A 109 -8.45 -27.69 23.47
N THR A 110 -8.37 -28.38 22.34
CA THR A 110 -7.81 -29.74 22.26
C THR A 110 -6.30 -29.81 22.52
N THR A 111 -5.51 -28.77 22.21
CA THR A 111 -4.04 -28.73 22.50
C THR A 111 -3.47 -27.30 22.65
N PRO A 112 -3.62 -26.64 23.81
CA PRO A 112 -3.17 -25.25 24.03
C PRO A 112 -1.66 -25.05 23.88
N LEU A 113 -0.84 -26.01 24.33
CA LEU A 113 0.62 -25.91 24.28
C LEU A 113 1.17 -25.79 22.85
N VAL A 114 0.60 -26.57 21.93
CA VAL A 114 0.98 -26.55 20.52
C VAL A 114 0.63 -25.19 19.90
N ALA A 115 -0.58 -24.69 20.17
CA ALA A 115 -1.02 -23.38 19.69
C ALA A 115 -0.08 -22.26 20.17
N VAL A 116 0.30 -22.27 21.46
CA VAL A 116 1.26 -21.30 22.02
C VAL A 116 2.62 -21.39 21.33
N ILE A 117 3.19 -22.59 21.14
CA ILE A 117 4.49 -22.76 20.47
C ILE A 117 4.43 -22.22 19.04
N VAL A 118 3.39 -22.55 18.28
CA VAL A 118 3.24 -22.07 16.90
C VAL A 118 3.06 -20.56 16.86
N LEU A 119 2.27 -19.97 17.76
CA LEU A 119 2.10 -18.53 17.86
C LEU A 119 3.44 -17.83 18.15
N VAL A 120 4.26 -18.37 19.06
CA VAL A 120 5.59 -17.82 19.35
C VAL A 120 6.51 -17.91 18.13
N VAL A 121 6.54 -19.05 17.44
CA VAL A 121 7.32 -19.20 16.20
C VAL A 121 6.83 -18.24 15.12
N ALA A 122 5.52 -18.11 14.94
CA ALA A 122 4.92 -17.18 13.99
C ALA A 122 5.30 -15.73 14.33
N ILE A 123 5.22 -15.31 15.59
CA ILE A 123 5.65 -13.97 16.04
C ILE A 123 7.11 -13.71 15.69
N ILE A 124 7.99 -14.70 15.88
CA ILE A 124 9.41 -14.57 15.54
C ILE A 124 9.60 -14.39 14.02
N LEU A 125 8.97 -15.24 13.22
CA LEU A 125 9.06 -15.18 11.75
C LEU A 125 8.46 -13.87 11.20
N GLU A 126 7.29 -13.47 11.70
CA GLU A 126 6.61 -12.23 11.37
C GLU A 126 7.47 -11.01 11.76
N SER A 127 8.11 -11.04 12.93
CA SER A 127 9.04 -9.99 13.35
C SER A 127 10.24 -9.86 12.41
N PHE A 128 10.74 -10.97 11.84
CA PHE A 128 11.78 -10.92 10.82
C PHE A 128 11.27 -10.36 9.48
N SER A 129 10.06 -10.72 9.07
CA SER A 129 9.39 -10.14 7.89
C SER A 129 9.23 -8.63 8.03
N LEU A 130 8.59 -8.19 9.12
CA LEU A 130 8.36 -6.79 9.43
C LEU A 130 9.68 -6.00 9.50
N ARG A 131 10.72 -6.57 10.12
CA ARG A 131 12.05 -5.92 10.17
C ARG A 131 12.62 -5.71 8.76
N THR A 132 12.40 -6.65 7.85
CA THR A 132 12.82 -6.54 6.45
C THR A 132 12.00 -5.48 5.73
N ALA A 133 10.68 -5.51 5.85
CA ALA A 133 9.78 -4.50 5.27
C ALA A 133 10.13 -3.09 5.79
N VAL A 134 10.42 -2.93 7.07
CA VAL A 134 10.85 -1.67 7.69
C VAL A 134 12.20 -1.21 7.13
N LYS A 135 13.16 -2.13 6.94
CA LYS A 135 14.48 -1.80 6.37
C LYS A 135 14.36 -1.27 4.94
N GLU A 136 13.62 -1.97 4.09
CA GLU A 136 13.36 -1.55 2.70
C GLU A 136 12.58 -0.23 2.66
N SER A 137 11.57 -0.09 3.52
CA SER A 137 10.78 1.15 3.62
C SER A 137 11.61 2.33 4.10
N ASN A 138 12.54 2.14 5.04
CA ASN A 138 13.43 3.19 5.52
C ASN A 138 14.39 3.70 4.43
N ALA A 139 14.77 2.86 3.47
CA ALA A 139 15.58 3.29 2.33
C ALA A 139 14.83 4.31 1.45
N VAL A 140 13.49 4.30 1.47
CA VAL A 140 12.63 5.22 0.70
C VAL A 140 12.08 6.37 1.56
N ARG A 141 11.74 6.10 2.83
CA ARG A 141 11.14 7.06 3.77
C ARG A 141 12.04 8.25 4.10
N GLY A 142 13.36 8.05 4.09
CA GLY A 142 14.31 9.08 4.50
C GLY A 142 14.03 9.57 5.92
N LYS A 143 13.73 10.87 6.07
CA LYS A 143 13.50 11.53 7.37
C LYS A 143 12.02 11.67 7.76
N GLN A 144 11.08 11.26 6.91
CA GLN A 144 9.65 11.41 7.16
C GLN A 144 9.19 10.54 8.34
N SER A 145 8.18 10.97 9.11
CA SER A 145 7.57 10.08 10.11
C SER A 145 6.82 8.92 9.43
N TRP A 146 6.54 7.84 10.16
CA TRP A 146 5.78 6.70 9.60
C TRP A 146 4.38 7.09 9.12
N VAL A 147 3.69 7.96 9.86
CA VAL A 147 2.37 8.46 9.46
C VAL A 147 2.45 9.29 8.18
N GLN A 148 3.47 10.14 8.07
CA GLN A 148 3.71 10.92 6.85
C GLN A 148 4.09 10.03 5.67
N PHE A 149 4.88 8.98 5.90
CA PHE A 149 5.27 8.03 4.86
C PHE A 149 4.07 7.25 4.34
N ILE A 150 3.22 6.72 5.21
CA ILE A 150 2.04 5.95 4.83
C ILE A 150 1.06 6.83 4.04
N LYS A 151 0.76 8.05 4.52
CA LYS A 151 -0.19 8.99 3.86
C LYS A 151 0.41 9.74 2.66
N GLY A 152 1.73 9.84 2.60
CA GLY A 152 2.47 10.57 1.58
C GLY A 152 2.98 9.69 0.45
N SER A 153 3.04 8.37 0.66
CA SER A 153 3.49 7.41 -0.33
C SER A 153 2.47 7.31 -1.46
N ARG A 154 2.92 7.63 -2.68
CA ARG A 154 2.14 7.44 -3.91
C ARG A 154 2.25 6.03 -4.48
N SER A 155 2.99 5.14 -3.81
CA SER A 155 3.01 3.69 -4.06
C SER A 155 2.20 2.96 -2.99
N PRO A 156 1.19 2.17 -3.35
CA PRO A 156 0.33 1.49 -2.38
C PRO A 156 1.00 0.27 -1.73
N GLU A 157 2.03 -0.31 -2.36
CA GLU A 157 2.55 -1.63 -1.97
C GLU A 157 3.24 -1.61 -0.61
N LEU A 158 4.11 -0.63 -0.36
CA LEU A 158 4.84 -0.53 0.92
C LEU A 158 3.91 -0.22 2.10
N PRO A 159 2.99 0.76 2.03
CA PRO A 159 2.01 0.98 3.09
C PRO A 159 1.14 -0.25 3.38
N VAL A 160 0.68 -0.96 2.34
CA VAL A 160 -0.12 -2.18 2.50
C VAL A 160 0.66 -3.26 3.23
N ILE A 161 1.88 -3.59 2.77
CA ILE A 161 2.72 -4.61 3.41
C ILE A 161 3.05 -4.25 4.86
N LEU A 162 3.38 -2.98 5.15
CA LEU A 162 3.70 -2.57 6.51
C LEU A 162 2.49 -2.67 7.45
N LEU A 163 1.31 -2.21 7.01
CA LEU A 163 0.09 -2.28 7.82
C LEU A 163 -0.38 -3.73 8.00
N GLU A 164 -0.18 -4.57 6.99
CA GLU A 164 -0.38 -6.02 7.02
C GLU A 164 0.49 -6.67 8.11
N ASP A 165 1.82 -6.58 7.99
CA ASP A 165 2.78 -7.21 8.90
C ASP A 165 2.61 -6.70 10.36
N ILE A 166 2.35 -5.40 10.54
CA ILE A 166 2.05 -4.84 11.87
C ILE A 166 0.73 -5.42 12.40
N GLY A 167 -0.30 -5.47 11.57
CA GLY A 167 -1.60 -6.05 11.92
C GLY A 167 -1.50 -7.52 12.29
N ALA A 168 -0.77 -8.31 11.51
CA ALA A 168 -0.51 -9.72 11.75
C ALA A 168 0.23 -9.91 13.08
N LEU A 169 1.30 -9.15 13.34
CA LEU A 169 2.05 -9.24 14.58
C LEU A 169 1.19 -8.89 15.81
N VAL A 170 0.43 -7.80 15.76
CA VAL A 170 -0.50 -7.42 16.83
C VAL A 170 -1.57 -8.50 17.01
N GLY A 171 -2.11 -9.03 15.91
CA GLY A 171 -3.08 -10.12 15.93
C GLY A 171 -2.54 -11.39 16.58
N LEU A 172 -1.31 -11.80 16.24
CA LEU A 172 -0.63 -12.94 16.85
C LEU A 172 -0.39 -12.74 18.35
N VAL A 173 -0.03 -11.53 18.78
CA VAL A 173 0.11 -11.21 20.20
C VAL A 173 -1.23 -11.30 20.91
N LEU A 174 -2.31 -10.78 20.32
CA LEU A 174 -3.68 -10.90 20.87
C LEU A 174 -4.12 -12.36 20.97
N ALA A 175 -3.83 -13.18 19.94
CA ALA A 175 -4.10 -14.62 19.95
C ALA A 175 -3.33 -15.31 21.08
N LEU A 176 -2.03 -14.99 21.24
CA LEU A 176 -1.18 -15.58 22.28
C LEU A 176 -1.70 -15.26 23.68
N PHE A 177 -2.13 -14.01 23.92
CA PHE A 177 -2.77 -13.65 25.19
C PHE A 177 -4.12 -14.34 25.38
N GLY A 178 -4.96 -14.42 24.35
CA GLY A 178 -6.27 -15.09 24.43
C GLY A 178 -6.15 -16.57 24.74
N VAL A 179 -5.35 -17.30 23.96
CA VAL A 179 -5.08 -18.74 24.17
C VAL A 179 -4.35 -18.98 25.49
N GLY A 180 -3.36 -18.15 25.83
CA GLY A 180 -2.59 -18.28 27.06
C GLY A 180 -3.43 -18.07 28.32
N LEU A 181 -4.28 -17.04 28.35
CA LEU A 181 -5.22 -16.81 29.46
C LEU A 181 -6.24 -17.93 29.54
N SER A 182 -6.81 -18.35 28.41
CA SER A 182 -7.74 -19.48 28.36
C SER A 182 -7.12 -20.76 28.94
N TRP A 183 -5.84 -21.02 28.64
CA TRP A 183 -5.13 -22.17 29.18
C TRP A 183 -4.87 -22.07 30.70
N ILE A 184 -4.49 -20.90 31.20
CA ILE A 184 -4.20 -20.69 32.63
C ILE A 184 -5.47 -20.68 33.47
N THR A 185 -6.54 -20.04 32.99
CA THR A 185 -7.79 -19.88 33.75
C THR A 185 -8.79 -20.99 33.50
N GLY A 186 -8.58 -21.81 32.47
CA GLY A 186 -9.55 -22.80 31.99
C GLY A 186 -10.82 -22.17 31.39
N ASN A 187 -10.77 -20.90 30.98
CA ASN A 187 -11.96 -20.17 30.51
C ASN A 187 -11.81 -19.78 29.03
N ILE A 188 -12.55 -20.48 28.17
CA ILE A 188 -12.52 -20.28 26.70
C ILE A 188 -12.93 -18.88 26.24
N VAL A 189 -13.64 -18.12 27.09
CA VAL A 189 -14.02 -16.73 26.78
C VAL A 189 -12.80 -15.88 26.43
N PHE A 190 -11.63 -16.12 27.04
CA PHE A 190 -10.43 -15.35 26.71
C PHE A 190 -9.91 -15.61 25.29
N ASP A 191 -9.97 -16.86 24.80
CA ASP A 191 -9.61 -17.19 23.42
C ASP A 191 -10.62 -16.58 22.43
N ALA A 192 -11.91 -16.61 22.78
CA ALA A 192 -12.95 -15.98 21.98
C ALA A 192 -12.80 -14.46 21.89
N LEU A 193 -12.49 -13.78 23.01
CA LEU A 193 -12.21 -12.34 23.05
C LEU A 193 -10.94 -11.98 22.26
N GLY A 194 -9.89 -12.80 22.33
CA GLY A 194 -8.70 -12.65 21.51
C GLY A 194 -9.04 -12.72 20.02
N THR A 195 -9.81 -13.73 19.62
CA THR A 195 -10.27 -13.94 18.24
C THR A 195 -11.13 -12.76 17.74
N LEU A 196 -12.08 -12.27 18.56
CA LEU A 196 -12.87 -11.07 18.24
C LEU A 196 -12.02 -9.82 18.07
N SER A 197 -11.02 -9.63 18.94
CA SER A 197 -10.12 -8.47 18.89
C SER A 197 -9.29 -8.45 17.60
N ILE A 198 -8.85 -9.62 17.13
CA ILE A 198 -8.19 -9.77 15.82
C ILE A 198 -9.15 -9.39 14.69
N GLY A 199 -10.41 -9.86 14.74
CA GLY A 199 -11.42 -9.50 13.76
C GLY A 199 -11.66 -7.99 13.65
N VAL A 200 -11.79 -7.30 14.79
CA VAL A 200 -11.90 -5.83 14.84
C VAL A 200 -10.65 -5.17 14.25
N LEU A 201 -9.46 -5.63 14.62
CA LEU A 201 -8.19 -5.10 14.12
C LEU A 201 -8.11 -5.19 12.59
N LEU A 202 -8.42 -6.35 12.01
CA LEU A 202 -8.38 -6.56 10.56
C LEU A 202 -9.40 -5.67 9.81
N VAL A 203 -10.61 -5.51 10.36
CA VAL A 203 -11.61 -4.60 9.79
C VAL A 203 -11.13 -3.15 9.84
N LEU A 204 -10.49 -2.71 10.93
CA LEU A 204 -9.93 -1.36 11.03
C LEU A 204 -8.80 -1.15 10.01
N ILE A 205 -7.90 -2.11 9.85
CA ILE A 205 -6.84 -2.07 8.84
C ILE A 205 -7.44 -1.99 7.42
N ALA A 206 -8.44 -2.82 7.12
CA ALA A 206 -9.15 -2.80 5.84
C ALA A 206 -9.74 -1.41 5.55
N ILE A 207 -10.40 -0.78 6.53
CA ILE A 207 -10.99 0.56 6.39
C ILE A 207 -9.91 1.61 6.12
N VAL A 208 -8.83 1.61 6.90
CA VAL A 208 -7.72 2.58 6.73
C VAL A 208 -7.10 2.45 5.34
N LEU A 209 -6.77 1.23 4.92
CA LEU A 209 -6.19 0.98 3.61
C LEU A 209 -7.16 1.33 2.47
N ALA A 210 -8.44 0.99 2.59
CA ALA A 210 -9.45 1.31 1.59
C ALA A 210 -9.62 2.83 1.42
N ILE A 211 -9.60 3.61 2.50
CA ILE A 211 -9.68 5.08 2.43
C ILE A 211 -8.44 5.66 1.73
N GLU A 212 -7.25 5.19 2.11
CA GLU A 212 -5.99 5.69 1.54
C GLU A 212 -5.91 5.38 0.04
N ILE A 213 -6.12 4.12 -0.35
CA ILE A 213 -6.00 3.69 -1.75
C ILE A 213 -7.12 4.27 -2.62
N ARG A 214 -8.32 4.50 -2.05
CA ARG A 214 -9.41 5.19 -2.77
C ARG A 214 -8.98 6.57 -3.24
N SER A 215 -8.22 7.33 -2.43
CA SER A 215 -7.69 8.63 -2.82
C SER A 215 -6.77 8.51 -4.06
N MET A 216 -5.88 7.53 -4.04
CA MET A 216 -4.94 7.24 -5.15
C MET A 216 -5.67 6.83 -6.45
N LEU A 217 -6.78 6.07 -6.32
CA LEU A 217 -7.60 5.64 -7.45
C LEU A 217 -8.33 6.80 -8.13
N ILE A 218 -8.86 7.74 -7.35
CA ILE A 218 -9.46 8.99 -7.86
C ILE A 218 -8.36 9.78 -8.60
N GLY A 219 -7.20 9.84 -7.95
CA GLY A 219 -5.98 10.44 -8.48
C GLY A 219 -5.59 11.65 -7.66
N GLU A 220 -4.36 11.62 -7.17
CA GLU A 220 -3.82 12.63 -6.27
C GLU A 220 -2.92 13.60 -7.03
N SER A 221 -2.83 14.82 -6.50
CA SER A 221 -1.86 15.82 -6.96
C SER A 221 -0.43 15.36 -6.68
N ALA A 222 0.53 15.92 -7.41
CA ALA A 222 1.95 15.81 -7.11
C ALA A 222 2.25 16.26 -5.67
N THR A 223 3.38 15.82 -5.12
CA THR A 223 3.81 16.25 -3.79
C THR A 223 4.14 17.74 -3.79
N LEU A 224 4.10 18.39 -2.62
CA LEU A 224 4.45 19.81 -2.51
C LEU A 224 5.86 20.11 -3.04
N GLU A 225 6.81 19.22 -2.78
CA GLU A 225 8.18 19.30 -3.30
C GLU A 225 8.21 19.28 -4.83
N ASP A 226 7.46 18.37 -5.47
CA ASP A 226 7.38 18.34 -6.93
C ASP A 226 6.66 19.57 -7.49
N ILE A 227 5.60 20.04 -6.83
CA ILE A 227 4.86 21.24 -7.24
C ILE A 227 5.78 22.45 -7.23
N ASP A 228 6.56 22.62 -6.16
CA ASP A 228 7.49 23.74 -6.02
C ASP A 228 8.65 23.64 -7.03
N ALA A 229 9.15 22.43 -7.29
CA ALA A 229 10.14 22.18 -8.34
C ALA A 229 9.59 22.50 -9.75
N ILE A 230 8.33 22.12 -10.05
CA ILE A 230 7.67 22.44 -11.32
C ILE A 230 7.48 23.95 -11.46
N LYS A 231 7.01 24.62 -10.40
CA LYS A 231 6.85 26.09 -10.40
C LYS A 231 8.19 26.80 -10.65
N ALA A 232 9.24 26.38 -9.96
CA ALA A 232 10.58 26.93 -10.14
C ALA A 232 11.07 26.71 -11.57
N ALA A 233 10.93 25.50 -12.11
CA ALA A 233 11.31 25.15 -13.46
C ALA A 233 10.57 25.98 -14.53
N ILE A 234 9.29 26.29 -14.32
CA ILE A 234 8.52 27.12 -15.26
C ILE A 234 9.00 28.57 -15.23
N ASN A 235 9.15 29.14 -14.02
CA ASN A 235 9.47 30.56 -13.82
C ASN A 235 10.95 30.94 -14.09
N GLU A 236 11.83 29.98 -14.39
CA GLU A 236 13.26 30.23 -14.66
C GLU A 236 13.53 30.86 -16.04
N GLY A 237 12.52 30.88 -16.93
CA GLY A 237 12.53 31.66 -18.17
C GLY A 237 11.77 32.97 -17.95
N ASP A 238 12.49 34.08 -17.92
CA ASP A 238 11.92 35.42 -17.72
C ASP A 238 10.74 35.66 -18.69
N GLU A 239 9.62 36.17 -18.15
CA GLU A 239 8.26 36.36 -18.72
C GLU A 239 7.19 35.23 -18.59
N ASN A 240 7.51 34.00 -18.18
CA ASN A 240 6.47 32.96 -18.04
C ASN A 240 5.92 32.86 -16.62
N SER A 241 5.10 33.84 -16.21
CA SER A 241 4.34 33.74 -14.96
C SER A 241 3.41 32.54 -15.07
N LEU A 242 3.68 31.46 -14.33
CA LEU A 242 2.75 30.35 -14.19
C LEU A 242 1.36 30.90 -13.77
N ILE A 243 0.35 30.73 -14.63
CA ILE A 243 -1.02 31.16 -14.37
C ILE A 243 -1.77 30.07 -13.63
N HIS A 244 -1.66 28.82 -14.08
CA HIS A 244 -2.38 27.70 -13.50
C HIS A 244 -1.58 26.41 -13.58
N LEU A 245 -1.65 25.60 -12.53
CA LEU A 245 -1.00 24.28 -12.47
C LEU A 245 -1.97 23.26 -11.91
N LYS A 246 -2.24 22.21 -12.68
CA LYS A 246 -2.87 20.98 -12.22
C LYS A 246 -1.90 19.83 -12.41
N THR A 247 -1.83 18.96 -11.41
CA THR A 247 -1.03 17.75 -11.50
C THR A 247 -1.85 16.54 -11.07
N LEU A 248 -1.53 15.39 -11.62
CA LEU A 248 -2.27 14.15 -11.36
C LEU A 248 -1.32 12.95 -11.46
N HIS A 249 -1.31 12.10 -10.44
CA HIS A 249 -0.69 10.80 -10.54
C HIS A 249 -1.52 9.88 -11.44
N VAL A 250 -0.94 9.49 -12.57
CA VAL A 250 -1.49 8.48 -13.50
C VAL A 250 -1.01 7.07 -13.10
N GLY A 251 0.07 7.00 -12.34
CA GLY A 251 0.50 5.84 -11.57
C GLY A 251 1.49 6.27 -10.50
N PRO A 252 2.03 5.32 -9.72
CA PRO A 252 2.99 5.65 -8.65
C PRO A 252 4.24 6.37 -9.17
N ASP A 253 4.69 6.02 -10.37
CA ASP A 253 5.93 6.51 -10.99
C ASP A 253 5.67 7.48 -12.16
N GLU A 254 4.41 7.87 -12.40
CA GLU A 254 4.02 8.70 -13.55
C GLU A 254 3.09 9.83 -13.14
N LEU A 255 3.56 11.05 -13.40
CA LEU A 255 2.87 12.29 -13.14
C LEU A 255 2.45 12.95 -14.45
N LEU A 256 1.19 13.36 -14.50
CA LEU A 256 0.65 14.28 -15.49
C LEU A 256 0.73 15.70 -14.94
N VAL A 257 1.27 16.60 -15.73
CA VAL A 257 1.38 18.03 -15.47
C VAL A 257 0.58 18.75 -16.55
N ALA A 258 -0.44 19.50 -16.13
CA ALA A 258 -1.18 20.40 -16.99
C ALA A 258 -0.96 21.82 -16.47
N ALA A 259 -0.20 22.62 -17.22
CA ALA A 259 0.16 23.98 -16.84
C ALA A 259 -0.40 24.98 -17.85
N LYS A 260 -0.78 26.15 -17.36
CA LYS A 260 -1.04 27.33 -18.18
C LYS A 260 0.05 28.36 -17.87
N ILE A 261 0.76 28.79 -18.90
CA ILE A 261 1.87 29.75 -18.78
C ILE A 261 1.51 31.06 -19.47
N GLY A 262 1.94 32.16 -18.89
CA GLY A 262 1.91 33.47 -19.55
C GLY A 262 2.81 33.47 -20.77
N ILE A 263 2.40 34.16 -21.84
CA ILE A 263 3.23 34.50 -22.99
C ILE A 263 3.13 36.00 -23.29
N GLY A 264 4.16 36.56 -23.91
CA GLY A 264 4.22 37.95 -24.34
C GLY A 264 3.14 38.30 -25.37
N HIS A 265 2.62 39.53 -25.30
CA HIS A 265 1.57 40.02 -26.20
C HIS A 265 1.96 40.08 -27.70
N SER A 266 3.24 39.94 -28.03
CA SER A 266 3.77 40.11 -29.39
C SER A 266 4.65 38.95 -29.83
N GLU A 267 4.51 37.78 -29.20
CA GLU A 267 5.21 36.57 -29.62
C GLU A 267 4.61 35.96 -30.89
N THR A 268 5.50 35.43 -31.73
CA THR A 268 5.15 34.61 -32.88
C THR A 268 4.89 33.16 -32.44
N GLY A 269 4.17 32.38 -33.25
CA GLY A 269 3.92 30.97 -32.94
C GLY A 269 5.19 30.12 -32.76
N GLU A 270 6.28 30.50 -33.41
CA GLU A 270 7.59 29.83 -33.26
C GLU A 270 8.23 30.14 -31.90
N GLN A 271 8.10 31.38 -31.41
CA GLN A 271 8.58 31.77 -30.08
C GLN A 271 7.78 31.06 -28.98
N VAL A 272 6.45 31.07 -29.08
CA VAL A 272 5.57 30.35 -28.14
C VAL A 272 5.92 28.86 -28.09
N ALA A 273 6.12 28.22 -29.25
CA ALA A 273 6.51 26.81 -29.30
C ALA A 273 7.87 26.54 -28.65
N ALA A 274 8.88 27.38 -28.93
CA ALA A 274 10.20 27.25 -28.34
C ALA A 274 10.17 27.41 -26.81
N GLU A 275 9.34 28.31 -26.30
CA GLU A 275 9.17 28.50 -24.86
C GLU A 275 8.47 27.32 -24.18
N ILE A 276 7.43 26.77 -24.81
CA ILE A 276 6.75 25.56 -24.33
C ILE A 276 7.74 24.39 -24.28
N ASP A 277 8.50 24.16 -25.35
CA ASP A 277 9.49 23.08 -25.42
C ASP A 277 10.58 23.26 -24.35
N ALA A 278 11.05 24.50 -24.14
CA ALA A 278 12.02 24.81 -23.11
C ALA A 278 11.47 24.59 -21.69
N ALA A 279 10.22 25.00 -21.44
CA ALA A 279 9.55 24.76 -20.16
C ALA A 279 9.34 23.26 -19.90
N GLU A 280 8.93 22.50 -20.92
CA GLU A 280 8.80 21.05 -20.83
C GLU A 280 10.14 20.38 -20.47
N ALA A 281 11.22 20.77 -21.14
CA ALA A 281 12.56 20.25 -20.85
C ALA A 281 13.00 20.54 -19.41
N ARG A 282 12.77 21.75 -18.90
CA ARG A 282 13.06 22.14 -17.51
C ARG A 282 12.23 21.33 -16.51
N ILE A 283 10.93 21.16 -16.76
CA ILE A 283 10.04 20.34 -15.91
C ILE A 283 10.52 18.89 -15.86
N ARG A 284 10.86 18.29 -17.01
CA ARG A 284 11.35 16.89 -17.06
C ARG A 284 12.68 16.72 -16.32
N ALA A 285 13.56 17.72 -16.39
CA ALA A 285 14.83 17.71 -15.67
C ALA A 285 14.62 17.83 -14.14
N ALA A 286 13.74 18.73 -13.71
CA ALA A 286 13.45 18.97 -12.29
C ALA A 286 12.66 17.82 -11.65
N VAL A 287 11.68 17.26 -12.38
CA VAL A 287 10.79 16.20 -11.89
C VAL A 287 10.75 15.07 -12.91
N PRO A 288 11.68 14.09 -12.85
CA PRO A 288 11.79 13.01 -13.84
C PRO A 288 10.55 12.12 -14.00
N LYS A 289 9.66 12.11 -13.01
CA LYS A 289 8.37 11.40 -13.06
C LYS A 289 7.27 12.15 -13.83
N ALA A 290 7.47 13.43 -14.17
CA ALA A 290 6.58 14.22 -15.03
C ALA A 290 6.70 13.72 -16.48
N LYS A 291 6.03 12.61 -16.78
CA LYS A 291 6.12 11.96 -18.10
C LYS A 291 5.15 12.56 -19.11
N LEU A 292 3.99 13.02 -18.64
CA LEU A 292 2.93 13.61 -19.43
C LEU A 292 2.85 15.08 -19.09
N ILE A 293 3.21 15.96 -20.03
CA ILE A 293 3.25 17.39 -19.81
C ILE A 293 2.40 18.05 -20.90
N TYR A 294 1.44 18.86 -20.47
CA TYR A 294 0.57 19.65 -21.34
C TYR A 294 0.68 21.10 -20.89
N ILE A 295 1.18 21.95 -21.78
CA ILE A 295 1.34 23.38 -21.52
C ILE A 295 0.41 24.15 -22.46
N GLU A 296 -0.49 24.94 -21.87
CA GLU A 296 -1.37 25.86 -22.58
C GLU A 296 -0.80 27.28 -22.48
N PRO A 297 -0.48 27.95 -23.60
CA PRO A 297 -0.11 29.35 -23.56
C PRO A 297 -1.35 30.23 -23.33
N ASP A 298 -1.21 31.28 -22.54
CA ASP A 298 -2.24 32.31 -22.38
C ASP A 298 -1.61 33.67 -22.14
N ILE A 299 -2.37 34.73 -22.38
CA ILE A 299 -1.90 36.10 -22.17
C ILE A 299 -2.26 36.50 -20.73
N PRO A 300 -1.29 36.88 -19.88
CA PRO A 300 -1.56 37.31 -18.52
C PRO A 300 -2.57 38.46 -18.49
N ARG A 301 -3.70 38.27 -17.79
CA ARG A 301 -4.69 39.33 -17.56
C ARG A 301 -4.46 39.89 -16.17
N ALA A 302 -4.25 41.20 -16.05
CA ALA A 302 -4.14 41.85 -14.75
C ALA A 302 -5.44 41.64 -13.95
N GLY A 303 -5.39 40.82 -12.90
CA GLY A 303 -6.46 40.70 -11.89
C GLY A 303 -7.24 39.38 -11.82
N ALA A 304 -6.70 38.26 -12.30
CA ALA A 304 -7.26 36.92 -12.04
C ALA A 304 -6.47 36.18 -10.96
#